data_AF-A0A7Y4IEL8-F1
#
_entry.id   AF-A0A7Y4IEL8-F1
#
_cell.length_a   1.000
_cell.length_b   1.000
_cell.length_c   1.000
_cell.angle_alpha   90.00
_cell.angle_beta   90.00
_cell.angle_gamma   90.00
#
_symmetry.space_group_name_H-M   'P 1'
#
loop_
_entity.id
_entity.type
_entity.pdbx_description
1 polymer ?
#
loop_
_entity_poly.entity_id
_entity_poly.type
_entity_poly.pdbx_seq_one_letter_code
_entity_poly.pdbx_strand_id
1 'polypeptide(L)'
;MSLRPVELEQVVAELAERLTGAVAQKAWCPLPRLAYVELRVPGKSILLCLCAEGDLARVSVADDRFPTPGEPAPFQRWLRQELTGFKLQGARFMEAERVVAFDFEREDVRRRLLLEVGAPGGLLLLSDTGRVLMLSGEGFAQRRGLHPGAAWTPPEPPPLEAREKARGQPSRLAPQDSDALPYSQAAERLLGARDKASRSETIRRRLAQPYRARLKRASRTLDKVRAEAARGPDAEKHLEVGELLAQNLYRLKRGATEAVLTAYTEEGAKEVRVTLDPKRTPKEEADWHFHQYRRLLRGVEQARHREAELAREVAHAQQALAQIERMEDAALLSQAEVLQLPSGGEGAREGRPFKEYVGHGGARIWVGRGSEDNDALTFKVARPWHLWLHARGVPGSHVVLPLEKGQEVAQEVLLDAAHLALHHSGAKGEPRGEVSYVPAKFVRKVKGGAPGQVTFTREKTFVVRMEPERLERLLKSRHAEPPAP
;
A
#
# COMPACT_ATOMS: atom_id res chain seq x y z
N MET A 1 1.09 -1.46 25.96
CA MET A 1 1.93 -0.93 27.04
C MET A 1 3.09 -1.87 27.21
N SER A 2 4.26 -1.45 26.77
CA SER A 2 5.53 -2.18 26.81
C SER A 2 5.92 -2.57 28.23
N LEU A 3 7.01 -3.31 28.40
CA LEU A 3 7.57 -3.51 29.74
C LEU A 3 7.96 -2.17 30.38
N ARG A 4 7.68 -2.06 31.68
CA ARG A 4 8.05 -0.93 32.55
C ARG A 4 9.54 -1.03 32.91
N PRO A 5 10.18 0.07 33.36
CA PRO A 5 11.58 0.04 33.80
C PRO A 5 11.85 -1.06 34.84
N VAL A 6 11.01 -1.17 35.88
CA VAL A 6 11.14 -2.20 36.93
C VAL A 6 11.03 -3.62 36.37
N GLU A 7 10.16 -3.82 35.37
CA GLU A 7 9.97 -5.13 34.74
C GLU A 7 11.17 -5.50 33.84
N LEU A 8 11.71 -4.52 33.10
CA LEU A 8 12.94 -4.71 32.32
C LEU A 8 14.15 -4.98 33.22
N GLU A 9 14.27 -4.27 34.35
CA GLU A 9 15.31 -4.51 35.35
C GLU A 9 15.24 -5.94 35.89
N GLN A 10 14.05 -6.40 36.31
CA GLN A 10 13.83 -7.76 36.79
C GLN A 10 14.20 -8.83 35.75
N VAL A 11 13.71 -8.68 34.51
CA VAL A 11 14.00 -9.62 33.41
C VAL A 11 15.49 -9.63 33.09
N VAL A 12 16.12 -8.47 32.94
CA VAL A 12 17.52 -8.39 32.51
C VAL A 12 18.46 -8.87 33.62
N ALA A 13 18.16 -8.60 34.89
CA ALA A 13 18.91 -9.14 36.02
C ALA A 13 18.87 -10.68 36.03
N GLU A 14 17.68 -11.27 35.85
CA GLU A 14 17.53 -12.73 35.76
C GLU A 14 18.33 -13.33 34.59
N LEU A 15 18.26 -12.70 33.41
CA LEU A 15 19.00 -13.17 32.23
C LEU A 15 20.52 -13.06 32.44
N ALA A 16 21.00 -11.99 33.07
CA ALA A 16 22.41 -11.82 33.39
C ALA A 16 22.89 -12.89 34.38
N GLU A 17 22.10 -13.17 35.42
CA GLU A 17 22.44 -14.18 36.42
C GLU A 17 22.43 -15.60 35.84
N ARG A 18 21.40 -15.96 35.06
CA ARG A 18 21.13 -17.35 34.69
C ARG A 18 21.65 -17.76 33.32
N LEU A 19 21.89 -16.81 32.40
CA LEU A 19 22.28 -17.12 31.02
C LEU A 19 23.72 -16.71 30.68
N THR A 20 24.48 -16.12 31.61
CA THR A 20 25.91 -15.91 31.39
C THR A 20 26.61 -17.25 31.10
N GLY A 21 27.45 -17.27 30.08
CA GLY A 21 28.08 -18.46 29.52
C GLY A 21 27.27 -19.19 28.44
N ALA A 22 26.00 -18.83 28.22
CA ALA A 22 25.18 -19.42 27.16
C ALA A 22 25.74 -19.08 25.77
N VAL A 23 25.70 -20.04 24.84
CA VAL A 23 26.25 -19.87 23.48
C VAL A 23 25.14 -19.53 22.50
N ALA A 24 25.27 -18.42 21.77
CA ALA A 24 24.34 -18.09 20.70
C ALA A 24 24.49 -19.06 19.52
N GLN A 25 23.43 -19.79 19.18
CA GLN A 25 23.44 -20.78 18.09
C GLN A 25 22.82 -20.25 16.81
N LYS A 26 21.62 -19.66 16.93
CA LYS A 26 20.84 -19.18 15.80
C LYS A 26 20.21 -17.85 16.12
N ALA A 27 19.96 -17.08 15.07
CA ALA A 27 19.21 -15.83 15.16
C ALA A 27 18.19 -15.72 14.03
N TRP A 28 17.06 -15.08 14.34
CA TRP A 28 16.00 -14.74 13.40
C TRP A 28 15.59 -13.28 13.60
N CYS A 29 15.26 -12.59 12.51
CA CYS A 29 14.67 -11.26 12.55
C CYS A 29 13.41 -11.27 11.66
N PRO A 30 12.28 -11.78 12.17
CA PRO A 30 11.06 -11.93 11.36
C PRO A 30 10.46 -10.60 10.92
N LEU A 31 10.58 -9.55 11.73
CA LEU A 31 10.15 -8.19 11.42
C LEU A 31 11.25 -7.18 11.80
N PRO A 32 11.24 -5.96 11.24
CA PRO A 32 12.30 -4.96 11.48
C PRO A 32 12.57 -4.65 12.95
N ARG A 33 11.57 -4.75 13.84
CA ARG A 33 11.70 -4.47 15.28
C ARG A 33 11.59 -5.72 16.15
N LEU A 34 11.72 -6.92 15.57
CA LEU A 34 11.64 -8.17 16.31
C LEU A 34 12.80 -9.10 15.93
N ALA A 35 13.58 -9.50 16.92
CA ALA A 35 14.58 -10.54 16.78
C ALA A 35 14.39 -11.65 17.80
N TYR A 36 14.82 -12.85 17.43
CA TYR A 36 14.96 -13.99 18.29
C TYR A 36 16.40 -14.49 18.25
N VAL A 37 16.98 -14.81 19.40
CA VAL A 37 18.31 -15.42 19.52
C VAL A 37 18.18 -16.71 20.31
N GLU A 38 18.56 -17.83 19.70
CA GLU A 38 18.64 -19.13 20.37
C GLU A 38 19.95 -19.21 21.15
N LEU A 39 19.84 -19.26 22.47
CA LEU A 39 20.95 -19.39 23.41
C LEU A 39 21.00 -20.82 23.95
N ARG A 40 22.12 -21.50 23.76
CA ARG A 40 22.37 -22.84 24.29
C ARG A 40 22.96 -22.75 25.68
N VAL A 41 22.24 -23.32 26.64
CA VAL A 41 22.75 -23.63 27.99
C VAL A 41 22.91 -25.14 28.13
N PRO A 42 23.58 -25.69 29.15
CA PRO A 42 23.61 -27.13 29.38
C PRO A 42 22.19 -27.72 29.41
N GLY A 43 21.96 -28.82 28.70
CA GLY A 43 20.69 -29.56 28.73
C GLY A 43 19.51 -28.98 27.92
N LYS A 44 19.47 -27.67 27.63
CA LYS A 44 18.40 -27.07 26.79
C LYS A 44 18.83 -25.86 25.93
N SER A 45 17.98 -25.47 24.99
CA SER A 45 18.08 -24.20 24.26
C SER A 45 16.98 -23.25 24.70
N ILE A 46 17.31 -21.97 24.80
CA ILE A 46 16.43 -20.89 25.25
C ILE A 46 16.26 -19.92 24.10
N LEU A 47 15.01 -19.58 23.78
CA LEU A 47 14.70 -18.65 22.70
C LEU A 47 14.47 -17.24 23.27
N LEU A 48 15.52 -16.42 23.25
CA LEU A 48 15.46 -15.04 23.70
C LEU A 48 14.73 -14.19 22.66
N CYS A 49 13.65 -13.53 23.06
CA CYS A 49 12.88 -12.59 22.26
C CYS A 49 13.31 -11.15 22.56
N LEU A 50 13.63 -10.39 21.51
CA LEU A 50 14.00 -8.97 21.55
C LEU A 50 13.02 -8.19 20.68
N CYS A 51 12.03 -7.57 21.29
CA CYS A 51 11.01 -6.79 20.60
C CYS A 51 11.18 -5.29 20.92
N ALA A 52 11.34 -4.48 19.89
CA ALA A 52 11.41 -3.02 19.97
C ALA A 52 10.10 -2.34 19.47
N GLU A 53 9.02 -3.11 19.31
CA GLU A 53 7.78 -2.64 18.69
C GLU A 53 6.91 -1.86 19.68
N GLY A 54 7.21 -0.58 19.87
CA GLY A 54 6.38 0.38 20.61
C GLY A 54 5.78 -0.21 21.90
N ASP A 55 4.45 -0.34 21.90
CA ASP A 55 3.66 -0.81 23.03
C ASP A 55 3.79 -2.31 23.38
N LEU A 56 4.53 -3.06 22.57
CA LEU A 56 4.85 -4.49 22.70
C LEU A 56 6.34 -4.70 22.99
N ALA A 57 7.11 -3.62 23.13
CA ALA A 57 8.54 -3.71 23.35
C ALA A 57 8.84 -4.46 24.65
N ARG A 58 9.72 -5.47 24.54
CA ARG A 58 10.04 -6.40 25.61
C ARG A 58 11.36 -7.13 25.34
N VAL A 59 11.94 -7.59 26.43
CA VAL A 59 12.86 -8.72 26.46
C VAL A 59 12.11 -9.84 27.17
N SER A 60 12.16 -11.05 26.63
CA SER A 60 11.45 -12.20 27.20
C SER A 60 12.01 -13.52 26.66
N VAL A 61 11.56 -14.64 27.22
CA VAL A 61 11.84 -15.97 26.68
C VAL A 61 10.57 -16.54 26.07
N ALA A 62 10.63 -16.81 24.76
CA ALA A 62 9.49 -17.27 23.99
C ALA A 62 9.48 -18.80 23.85
N ASP A 63 8.28 -19.39 23.84
CA ASP A 63 8.11 -20.83 23.56
C ASP A 63 8.32 -21.14 22.07
N ASP A 64 7.93 -20.21 21.21
CA ASP A 64 8.01 -20.28 19.76
C ASP A 64 8.37 -18.91 19.17
N ARG A 65 8.90 -18.94 17.93
CA ARG A 65 9.23 -17.72 17.18
C ARG A 65 8.13 -17.37 16.21
N PHE A 66 7.99 -16.08 15.95
CA PHE A 66 7.21 -15.60 14.80
C PHE A 66 7.76 -16.18 13.48
N PRO A 67 6.90 -16.64 12.54
CA PRO A 67 7.34 -17.12 11.23
C PRO A 67 8.18 -16.06 10.50
N THR A 68 9.28 -16.47 9.88
CA THR A 68 10.12 -15.55 9.11
C THR A 68 9.50 -15.40 7.71
N PRO A 69 8.99 -14.23 7.34
CA PRO A 69 8.43 -13.99 6.01
C PRO A 69 9.52 -13.98 4.94
N GLY A 70 9.28 -14.64 3.81
CA GLY A 70 10.14 -14.59 2.63
C GLY A 70 11.64 -14.79 2.91
N GLU A 71 12.46 -13.93 2.28
CA GLU A 71 13.91 -13.96 2.47
C GLU A 71 14.34 -13.35 3.82
N PRO A 72 15.38 -13.92 4.46
CA PRO A 72 15.98 -13.35 5.66
C PRO A 72 16.36 -11.87 5.52
N ALA A 73 15.87 -11.04 6.46
CA ALA A 73 16.26 -9.64 6.55
C ALA A 73 17.79 -9.49 6.66
N PRO A 74 18.39 -8.42 6.09
CA PRO A 74 19.84 -8.19 6.17
C PRO A 74 20.39 -8.26 7.60
N PHE A 75 19.66 -7.70 8.58
CA PHE A 75 20.04 -7.75 9.99
C PHE A 75 20.13 -9.19 10.54
N GLN A 76 19.23 -10.10 10.11
CA GLN A 76 19.31 -11.51 10.49
C GLN A 76 20.60 -12.17 10.01
N ARG A 77 21.05 -11.86 8.78
CA ARG A 77 22.30 -12.39 8.23
C ARG A 77 23.49 -11.94 9.07
N TRP A 78 23.54 -10.65 9.41
CA TRP A 78 24.56 -10.08 10.29
C TRP A 78 24.55 -10.71 11.69
N LEU A 79 23.37 -10.87 12.33
CA LEU A 79 23.30 -11.53 13.63
C LEU A 79 23.87 -12.95 13.59
N ARG A 80 23.58 -13.73 12.54
CA ARG A 80 24.14 -15.08 12.39
C ARG A 80 25.65 -15.06 12.18
N GLN A 81 26.12 -14.18 11.30
CA GLN A 81 27.55 -14.09 10.99
C GLN A 81 28.38 -13.66 12.20
N GLU A 82 27.87 -12.70 12.98
CA GLU A 82 28.65 -12.04 14.04
C GLU A 82 28.39 -12.58 15.44
N LEU A 83 27.27 -13.29 15.69
CA LEU A 83 26.96 -13.81 17.03
C LEU A 83 26.95 -15.33 17.12
N THR A 84 26.81 -16.08 16.02
CA THR A 84 26.79 -17.56 16.12
C THR A 84 28.13 -18.07 16.66
N GLY A 85 28.06 -18.87 17.72
CA GLY A 85 29.21 -19.41 18.46
C GLY A 85 29.74 -18.49 19.55
N PHE A 86 29.22 -17.26 19.71
CA PHE A 86 29.64 -16.37 20.78
C PHE A 86 28.96 -16.75 22.11
N LYS A 87 29.69 -16.60 23.21
CA LYS A 87 29.19 -16.76 24.58
C LYS A 87 28.64 -15.45 25.10
N LEU A 88 27.47 -15.47 25.72
CA LEU A 88 26.92 -14.35 26.45
C LEU A 88 27.78 -14.11 27.71
N GLN A 89 28.38 -12.93 27.84
CA GLN A 89 29.17 -12.53 29.00
C GLN A 89 28.35 -11.77 30.04
N GLY A 90 27.26 -11.15 29.61
CA GLY A 90 26.33 -10.47 30.51
C GLY A 90 25.24 -9.72 29.79
N ALA A 91 24.24 -9.30 30.56
CA ALA A 91 23.16 -8.44 30.11
C ALA A 91 23.00 -7.28 31.11
N ARG A 92 22.65 -6.08 30.61
CA ARG A 92 22.37 -4.92 31.46
C ARG A 92 21.27 -4.05 30.90
N PHE A 93 20.47 -3.48 31.79
CA PHE A 93 19.47 -2.48 31.44
C PHE A 93 20.00 -1.10 31.82
N MET A 94 20.12 -0.24 30.81
CA MET A 94 20.49 1.16 30.95
C MET A 94 19.19 1.97 31.06
N GLU A 95 18.70 2.16 32.29
CA GLU A 95 17.35 2.69 32.55
C GLU A 95 17.15 4.11 31.98
N ALA A 96 18.14 4.99 32.12
CA ALA A 96 18.04 6.37 31.66
C ALA A 96 17.87 6.44 30.14
N GLU A 97 18.61 5.61 29.43
CA GLU A 97 18.67 5.53 27.98
C GLU A 97 17.55 4.63 27.41
N ARG A 98 16.92 3.81 28.25
CA ARG A 98 15.95 2.76 27.87
C ARG A 98 16.55 1.75 26.89
N VAL A 99 17.80 1.37 27.13
CA VAL A 99 18.55 0.43 26.28
C VAL A 99 18.85 -0.84 27.07
N VAL A 100 18.56 -2.00 26.49
CA VAL A 100 19.04 -3.28 26.99
C VAL A 100 20.25 -3.69 26.16
N ALA A 101 21.36 -4.02 26.82
CA ALA A 101 22.59 -4.45 26.18
C ALA A 101 22.92 -5.90 26.56
N PHE A 102 23.28 -6.70 25.57
CA PHE A 102 23.82 -8.04 25.72
C PHE A 102 25.24 -8.07 25.17
N ASP A 103 26.21 -8.43 26.00
CA ASP A 103 27.62 -8.53 25.61
C ASP A 103 27.97 -9.98 25.29
N PHE A 104 28.57 -10.20 24.13
CA PHE A 104 28.95 -11.49 23.59
C PHE A 104 30.45 -11.53 23.32
N GLU A 105 31.07 -12.69 23.51
CA GLU A 105 32.51 -12.88 23.29
C GLU A 105 32.84 -14.24 22.66
N ARG A 106 33.81 -14.24 21.73
CA ARG A 106 34.41 -15.45 21.14
C ARG A 106 35.86 -15.15 20.75
N GLU A 107 36.81 -15.95 21.24
CA GLU A 107 38.23 -15.84 20.85
C GLU A 107 38.73 -14.38 20.89
N ASP A 108 38.51 -13.70 22.03
CA ASP A 108 38.82 -12.28 22.29
C ASP A 108 38.07 -11.24 21.44
N VAL A 109 37.22 -11.66 20.51
CA VAL A 109 36.33 -10.76 19.77
C VAL A 109 35.07 -10.50 20.59
N ARG A 110 34.77 -9.22 20.83
CA ARG A 110 33.56 -8.79 21.53
C ARG A 110 32.51 -8.23 20.58
N ARG A 111 31.25 -8.50 20.89
CA ARG A 111 30.08 -7.98 20.19
C ARG A 111 29.04 -7.54 21.20
N ARG A 112 28.33 -6.45 20.90
CA ARG A 112 27.24 -5.97 21.75
C ARG A 112 25.97 -5.89 20.95
N LEU A 113 24.95 -6.64 21.37
CA LEU A 113 23.60 -6.55 20.82
C LEU A 113 22.78 -5.61 21.72
N LEU A 114 22.23 -4.56 21.11
CA LEU A 114 21.42 -3.57 21.79
C LEU A 114 19.96 -3.68 21.35
N LEU A 115 19.06 -3.56 22.31
CA LEU A 115 17.64 -3.30 22.11
C LEU A 115 17.33 -1.92 22.68
N GLU A 116 16.93 -0.99 21.83
CA GLU A 116 16.46 0.32 22.25
C GLU A 116 14.94 0.33 22.36
N VAL A 117 14.46 0.52 23.59
CA VAL A 117 13.04 0.50 23.94
C VAL A 117 12.52 1.94 23.89
N GLY A 118 11.93 2.30 22.75
CA GLY A 118 11.42 3.64 22.50
C GLY A 118 10.48 3.68 21.29
N ALA A 119 10.09 4.88 20.88
CA ALA A 119 9.26 5.08 19.70
C ALA A 119 9.97 6.03 18.74
N PRO A 120 10.48 5.57 17.58
CA PRO A 120 10.66 4.18 17.19
C PRO A 120 11.82 3.55 17.98
N GLY A 121 11.62 2.31 18.40
CA GLY A 121 12.68 1.46 18.94
C GLY A 121 13.42 0.77 17.80
N GLY A 122 14.53 0.13 18.15
CA GLY A 122 15.35 -0.58 17.19
C GLY A 122 16.31 -1.56 17.83
N LEU A 123 16.93 -2.36 16.98
CA LEU A 123 17.99 -3.31 17.33
C LEU A 123 19.30 -2.83 16.69
N LEU A 124 20.40 -2.94 17.43
CA LEU A 124 21.73 -2.63 16.91
C LEU A 124 22.71 -3.73 17.28
N LEU A 125 23.64 -4.00 16.38
CA LEU A 125 24.79 -4.83 16.64
C LEU A 125 26.03 -3.95 16.58
N LEU A 126 26.83 -3.94 17.64
CA LEU A 126 28.05 -3.15 17.73
C LEU A 126 29.31 -4.03 17.73
N SER A 127 30.39 -3.46 17.21
CA SER A 127 31.74 -3.99 17.34
C SER A 127 32.28 -3.84 18.77
N ASP A 128 33.43 -4.44 19.02
CA ASP A 128 34.26 -4.27 20.21
C ASP A 128 34.64 -2.79 20.47
N THR A 129 34.86 -2.01 19.41
CA THR A 129 35.14 -0.57 19.49
C THR A 129 33.88 0.30 19.63
N GLY A 130 32.69 -0.30 19.80
CA GLY A 130 31.43 0.44 19.93
C GLY A 130 30.92 1.09 18.63
N ARG A 131 31.38 0.62 17.46
CA ARG A 131 30.86 1.06 16.17
C ARG A 131 29.68 0.20 15.74
N VAL A 132 28.70 0.81 15.06
CA VAL A 132 27.52 0.11 14.54
C VAL A 132 27.95 -0.81 13.40
N LEU A 133 27.79 -2.12 13.56
CA LEU A 133 27.96 -3.08 12.47
C LEU A 133 26.71 -3.14 11.59
N MET A 134 25.54 -3.23 12.24
CA MET A 134 24.25 -3.23 11.57
C MET A 134 23.15 -2.79 12.53
N LEU A 135 22.03 -2.33 11.99
CA LEU A 135 20.85 -1.90 12.73
C LEU A 135 19.57 -2.38 12.05
N SER A 136 18.49 -2.48 12.82
CA SER A 136 17.16 -2.86 12.34
C SER A 136 16.07 -2.10 13.07
N GLY A 137 15.07 -1.65 12.31
CA GLY A 137 13.91 -0.92 12.82
C GLY A 137 13.42 0.11 11.80
N GLU A 138 12.13 0.08 11.47
CA GLU A 138 11.53 1.06 10.56
C GLU A 138 11.64 2.48 11.13
N GLY A 139 12.21 3.40 10.35
CA GLY A 139 12.43 4.79 10.78
C GLY A 139 13.54 4.98 11.82
N PHE A 140 14.14 3.89 12.33
CA PHE A 140 15.06 3.95 13.47
C PHE A 140 16.39 4.60 13.09
N ALA A 141 16.99 4.17 11.97
CA ALA A 141 18.26 4.69 11.46
C ALA A 141 18.18 6.21 11.23
N GLN A 142 17.14 6.65 10.52
CA GLN A 142 16.96 8.06 10.16
C GLN A 142 16.78 8.93 11.40
N ARG A 143 15.94 8.50 12.35
CA ARG A 143 15.72 9.27 13.59
C ARG A 143 16.99 9.39 14.42
N ARG A 144 17.79 8.33 14.47
CA ARG A 144 19.02 8.29 15.26
C ARG A 144 20.23 8.88 14.53
N GLY A 145 20.13 9.17 13.23
CA GLY A 145 21.26 9.55 12.40
C GLY A 145 22.36 8.46 12.35
N LEU A 146 22.00 7.19 12.58
CA LEU A 146 22.94 6.08 12.67
C LEU A 146 23.00 5.29 11.36
N HIS A 147 24.20 4.84 11.01
CA HIS A 147 24.49 4.00 9.85
C HIS A 147 25.63 3.02 10.20
N PRO A 148 25.80 1.91 9.44
CA PRO A 148 26.95 1.03 9.61
C PRO A 148 28.28 1.80 9.56
N GLY A 149 29.16 1.54 10.52
CA GLY A 149 30.44 2.22 10.72
C GLY A 149 30.39 3.42 11.69
N ALA A 150 29.21 4.00 11.92
CA ALA A 150 29.06 5.12 12.85
C ALA A 150 29.39 4.72 14.30
N ALA A 151 29.91 5.66 15.08
CA ALA A 151 30.03 5.47 16.52
C ALA A 151 28.63 5.47 17.15
N TRP A 152 28.32 4.47 17.98
CA TRP A 152 27.06 4.48 18.70
C TRP A 152 27.10 5.47 19.85
N THR A 153 26.09 6.34 19.91
CA THR A 153 25.83 7.20 21.06
C THR A 153 24.56 6.74 21.77
N PRO A 154 24.47 6.82 23.10
CA PRO A 154 23.22 6.53 23.79
C PRO A 154 22.12 7.55 23.42
N PRO A 155 20.84 7.15 23.38
CA PRO A 155 19.74 8.08 23.16
C PRO A 155 19.60 9.07 24.33
N GLU A 156 19.05 10.25 24.04
CA GLU A 156 18.77 11.23 25.08
C GLU A 156 17.77 10.67 26.11
N PRO A 157 18.07 10.80 27.41
CA PRO A 157 17.19 10.29 28.45
C PRO A 157 15.90 11.12 28.51
N PRO A 158 14.75 10.51 28.85
CA PRO A 158 13.53 11.26 29.11
C PRO A 158 13.72 12.22 30.31
N PRO A 159 12.87 13.27 30.43
CA PRO A 159 12.86 14.13 31.61
C PRO A 159 12.77 13.33 32.92
N LEU A 160 13.44 13.82 33.96
CA LEU A 160 13.54 13.12 35.25
C LEU A 160 12.17 12.72 35.82
N GLU A 161 11.20 13.65 35.80
CA GLU A 161 9.83 13.40 36.27
C GLU A 161 9.16 12.22 35.55
N ALA A 162 9.37 12.09 34.23
CA ALA A 162 8.82 11.00 33.44
C ALA A 162 9.46 9.65 33.83
N ARG A 163 10.76 9.66 34.15
CA ARG A 163 11.50 8.48 34.60
C ARG A 163 11.04 8.04 35.99
N GLU A 164 10.94 8.97 36.94
CA GLU A 164 10.44 8.71 38.29
C GLU A 164 9.01 8.17 38.26
N LYS A 165 8.13 8.77 37.45
CA LYS A 165 6.76 8.28 37.24
C LYS A 165 6.72 6.89 36.63
N ALA A 166 7.63 6.58 35.70
CA ALA A 166 7.70 5.25 35.09
C ALA A 166 8.20 4.20 36.10
N ARG A 167 9.20 4.55 36.92
CA ARG A 167 9.79 3.68 37.95
C ARG A 167 8.86 3.46 39.15
N GLY A 168 8.03 4.46 39.49
CA GLY A 168 7.03 4.35 40.56
C GLY A 168 5.86 3.41 40.26
N GLN A 169 5.73 2.93 39.02
CA GLN A 169 4.71 1.93 38.68
C GLN A 169 5.17 0.53 39.10
N PRO A 170 4.33 -0.24 39.82
CA PRO A 170 4.70 -1.58 40.27
C PRO A 170 4.91 -2.54 39.10
N SER A 171 5.65 -3.62 39.30
CA SER A 171 5.77 -4.69 38.30
C SER A 171 4.42 -5.37 38.07
N ARG A 172 4.10 -5.68 36.81
CA ARG A 172 2.95 -6.52 36.42
C ARG A 172 3.35 -7.97 36.16
N LEU A 173 4.63 -8.30 36.25
CA LEU A 173 5.10 -9.66 36.01
C LEU A 173 4.59 -10.58 37.12
N ALA A 174 4.02 -11.71 36.71
CA ALA A 174 3.59 -12.79 37.59
C ALA A 174 4.52 -14.01 37.36
N PRO A 175 5.72 -14.03 37.99
CA PRO A 175 6.64 -15.17 37.90
C PRO A 175 6.00 -16.42 38.52
N GLN A 176 6.35 -17.59 38.00
CA GLN A 176 5.93 -18.89 38.53
C GLN A 176 7.15 -19.68 38.99
N ASP A 177 7.09 -20.33 40.15
CA ASP A 177 8.26 -21.03 40.70
C ASP A 177 8.69 -22.26 39.88
N SER A 178 7.79 -22.82 39.08
CA SER A 178 8.09 -23.92 38.16
C SER A 178 8.89 -23.50 36.93
N ASP A 179 8.96 -22.20 36.64
CA ASP A 179 9.66 -21.66 35.48
C ASP A 179 11.17 -21.64 35.70
N ALA A 180 11.93 -21.96 34.66
CA ALA A 180 13.38 -21.86 34.73
C ALA A 180 13.87 -20.40 34.69
N LEU A 181 13.10 -19.52 34.07
CA LEU A 181 13.32 -18.08 33.98
C LEU A 181 12.00 -17.36 34.32
N PRO A 182 11.58 -17.35 35.60
CA PRO A 182 10.27 -16.87 36.01
C PRO A 182 9.90 -15.47 35.52
N TYR A 183 10.84 -14.51 35.54
CA TYR A 183 10.56 -13.14 35.10
C TYR A 183 10.49 -13.03 33.58
N SER A 184 11.44 -13.64 32.87
CA SER A 184 11.50 -13.60 31.40
C SER A 184 10.32 -14.34 30.76
N GLN A 185 9.87 -15.44 31.36
CA GLN A 185 8.69 -16.18 30.91
C GLN A 185 7.38 -15.45 31.31
N ALA A 186 7.33 -14.80 32.48
CA ALA A 186 6.21 -13.92 32.82
C ALA A 186 6.07 -12.74 31.86
N ALA A 187 7.19 -12.17 31.39
CA ALA A 187 7.19 -11.10 30.40
C ALA A 187 6.62 -11.58 29.04
N GLU A 188 6.94 -12.82 28.63
CA GLU A 188 6.33 -13.41 27.44
C GLU A 188 4.84 -13.67 27.62
N ARG A 189 4.40 -14.20 28.76
CA ARG A 189 2.96 -14.38 29.04
C ARG A 189 2.20 -13.06 29.01
N LEU A 190 2.80 -11.99 29.52
CA LEU A 190 2.18 -10.66 29.56
C LEU A 190 2.01 -10.03 28.17
N LEU A 191 3.02 -10.13 27.30
CA LEU A 191 3.07 -9.37 26.04
C LEU A 191 3.10 -10.22 24.77
N GLY A 192 3.61 -11.45 24.82
CA GLY A 192 3.71 -12.36 23.67
C GLY A 192 2.36 -12.75 23.08
N ALA A 193 1.38 -13.08 23.93
CA ALA A 193 0.01 -13.38 23.47
C ALA A 193 -0.64 -12.16 22.80
N ARG A 194 -0.47 -10.97 23.38
CA ARG A 194 -0.95 -9.71 22.81
C ARG A 194 -0.26 -9.38 21.49
N ASP A 195 1.05 -9.64 21.39
CA ASP A 195 1.84 -9.45 20.17
C ASP A 195 1.33 -10.34 19.03
N LYS A 196 1.13 -11.64 19.30
CA LYS A 196 0.55 -12.59 18.34
C LYS A 196 -0.85 -12.17 17.87
N ALA A 197 -1.74 -11.83 18.80
CA ALA A 197 -3.11 -11.40 18.49
C ALA A 197 -3.16 -10.07 17.71
N SER A 198 -2.31 -9.11 18.06
CA SER A 198 -2.21 -7.82 17.34
C SER A 198 -1.75 -8.02 15.90
N ARG A 199 -0.78 -8.91 15.68
CA ARG A 199 -0.25 -9.23 14.35
C ARG A 199 -1.23 -10.05 13.52
N SER A 200 -1.87 -11.07 14.09
CA SER A 200 -2.88 -11.88 13.40
C SER A 200 -4.03 -10.99 12.92
N GLU A 201 -4.51 -10.07 13.75
CA GLU A 201 -5.55 -9.11 13.36
C GLU A 201 -5.08 -8.14 12.27
N THR A 202 -3.83 -7.67 12.34
CA THR A 202 -3.27 -6.81 11.29
C THR A 202 -3.18 -7.56 9.95
N ILE A 203 -2.77 -8.83 9.95
CA ILE A 203 -2.73 -9.69 8.76
C ILE A 203 -4.15 -9.90 8.22
N ARG A 204 -5.09 -10.28 9.08
CA ARG A 204 -6.51 -10.48 8.75
C ARG A 204 -7.08 -9.26 8.05
N ARG A 205 -6.87 -8.07 8.62
CA ARG A 205 -7.32 -6.80 8.03
C ARG A 205 -6.72 -6.54 6.65
N ARG A 206 -5.40 -6.75 6.49
CA ARG A 206 -4.71 -6.54 5.21
C ARG A 206 -5.15 -7.53 4.14
N LEU A 207 -5.33 -8.80 4.48
CA LEU A 207 -5.87 -9.84 3.58
C LEU A 207 -7.32 -9.52 3.16
N ALA A 208 -8.15 -9.04 4.10
CA ALA A 208 -9.55 -8.71 3.85
C ALA A 208 -9.74 -7.42 3.03
N GLN A 209 -8.84 -6.44 3.15
CA GLN A 209 -8.95 -5.13 2.50
C GLN A 209 -9.24 -5.19 0.98
N PRO A 210 -8.50 -5.93 0.14
CA PRO A 210 -8.76 -5.98 -1.30
C PRO A 210 -10.16 -6.56 -1.62
N TYR A 211 -10.60 -7.57 -0.88
CA TYR A 211 -11.93 -8.16 -1.06
C TYR A 211 -13.05 -7.24 -0.60
N ARG A 212 -12.87 -6.50 0.51
CA ARG A 212 -13.82 -5.45 0.94
C ARG A 212 -13.95 -4.35 -0.12
N ALA A 213 -12.81 -3.91 -0.70
CA ALA A 213 -12.80 -2.90 -1.75
C ALA A 213 -13.44 -3.41 -3.06
N ARG A 214 -13.24 -4.69 -3.41
CA ARG A 214 -13.87 -5.35 -4.55
C ARG A 214 -15.38 -5.46 -4.35
N LEU A 215 -15.81 -5.99 -3.19
CA LEU A 215 -17.21 -6.13 -2.82
C LEU A 215 -17.95 -4.79 -2.88
N LYS A 216 -17.41 -3.75 -2.23
CA LYS A 216 -18.02 -2.40 -2.25
C LYS A 216 -18.22 -1.85 -3.67
N ARG A 217 -17.26 -2.06 -4.57
CA ARG A 217 -17.34 -1.59 -5.98
C ARG A 217 -18.31 -2.43 -6.80
N ALA A 218 -18.21 -3.76 -6.70
CA ALA A 218 -19.06 -4.69 -7.44
C ALA A 218 -20.53 -4.56 -7.02
N SER A 219 -20.83 -4.51 -5.72
CA SER A 219 -22.20 -4.34 -5.22
C SER A 219 -22.84 -3.03 -5.69
N ARG A 220 -22.14 -1.89 -5.61
CA ARG A 220 -22.65 -0.61 -6.14
C ARG A 220 -22.93 -0.63 -7.64
N THR A 221 -22.16 -1.40 -8.39
CA THR A 221 -22.35 -1.56 -9.83
C THR A 221 -23.52 -2.49 -10.10
N LEU A 222 -23.62 -3.58 -9.35
CA LEU A 222 -24.70 -4.56 -9.42
C LEU A 222 -26.06 -3.90 -9.17
N ASP A 223 -26.18 -3.01 -8.18
CA ASP A 223 -27.42 -2.29 -7.89
C ASP A 223 -27.90 -1.44 -9.08
N LYS A 224 -26.98 -0.79 -9.80
CA LYS A 224 -27.30 -0.01 -11.00
C LYS A 224 -27.70 -0.89 -12.17
N VAL A 225 -26.97 -1.99 -12.38
CA VAL A 225 -27.26 -2.96 -13.45
C VAL A 225 -28.60 -3.65 -13.19
N ARG A 226 -28.93 -3.96 -11.94
CA ARG A 226 -30.25 -4.46 -11.52
C ARG A 226 -31.36 -3.49 -11.86
N ALA A 227 -31.17 -2.20 -11.55
CA ALA A 227 -32.15 -1.18 -11.90
C ALA A 227 -32.37 -1.10 -13.42
N GLU A 228 -31.32 -1.28 -14.23
CA GLU A 228 -31.42 -1.32 -15.70
C GLU A 228 -32.09 -2.61 -16.21
N ALA A 229 -31.74 -3.77 -15.64
CA ALA A 229 -32.37 -5.06 -15.95
C ALA A 229 -33.85 -5.12 -15.56
N ALA A 230 -34.27 -4.31 -14.58
CA ALA A 230 -35.65 -4.17 -14.15
C ALA A 230 -36.50 -3.26 -15.06
N ARG A 231 -35.94 -2.66 -16.12
CA ARG A 231 -36.67 -1.78 -17.07
C ARG A 231 -37.49 -2.52 -18.12
N GLY A 232 -37.68 -3.84 -17.98
CA GLY A 232 -38.56 -4.64 -18.84
C GLY A 232 -39.97 -4.04 -19.00
N PRO A 233 -40.65 -3.63 -17.91
CA PRO A 233 -41.98 -3.02 -17.98
C PRO A 233 -42.02 -1.69 -18.75
N ASP A 234 -40.93 -0.92 -18.76
CA ASP A 234 -40.86 0.30 -19.57
C ASP A 234 -40.78 -0.02 -21.07
N ALA A 235 -40.12 -1.12 -21.43
CA ALA A 235 -40.12 -1.61 -22.81
C ALA A 235 -41.54 -2.04 -23.22
N GLU A 236 -42.25 -2.78 -22.36
CA GLU A 236 -43.63 -3.22 -22.61
C GLU A 236 -44.58 -2.04 -22.84
N LYS A 237 -44.48 -0.95 -22.07
CA LYS A 237 -45.26 0.28 -22.34
C LYS A 237 -45.03 0.85 -23.74
N HIS A 238 -43.80 0.80 -24.26
CA HIS A 238 -43.53 1.24 -25.63
C HIS A 238 -44.14 0.30 -26.67
N LEU A 239 -44.21 -1.00 -26.39
CA LEU A 239 -44.89 -1.98 -27.24
C LEU A 239 -46.41 -1.71 -27.27
N GLU A 240 -47.04 -1.59 -26.10
CA GLU A 240 -48.48 -1.31 -25.96
C GLU A 240 -48.87 -0.03 -26.71
N VAL A 241 -48.12 1.06 -26.53
CA VAL A 241 -48.37 2.32 -27.24
C VAL A 241 -48.12 2.18 -28.75
N GLY A 242 -47.07 1.48 -29.15
CA GLY A 242 -46.76 1.23 -30.57
C GLY A 242 -47.88 0.45 -31.28
N GLU A 243 -48.41 -0.60 -30.64
CA GLU A 243 -49.54 -1.38 -31.14
C GLU A 243 -50.82 -0.55 -31.22
N LEU A 244 -51.12 0.23 -30.17
CA LEU A 244 -52.31 1.07 -30.12
C LEU A 244 -52.30 2.14 -31.21
N LEU A 245 -51.14 2.76 -31.47
CA LEU A 245 -50.95 3.71 -32.57
C LEU A 245 -51.09 3.02 -33.93
N ALA A 246 -50.48 1.84 -34.11
CA ALA A 246 -50.55 1.07 -35.35
C ALA A 246 -51.98 0.65 -35.70
N GLN A 247 -52.80 0.25 -34.72
CA GLN A 247 -54.20 -0.12 -34.90
C GLN A 247 -55.11 1.08 -35.25
N ASN A 248 -54.72 2.29 -34.84
CA ASN A 248 -55.54 3.51 -34.99
C ASN A 248 -54.95 4.53 -35.99
N LEU A 249 -54.02 4.12 -36.85
CA LEU A 249 -53.34 5.02 -37.80
C LEU A 249 -54.30 5.86 -38.65
N TYR A 250 -55.46 5.32 -39.02
CA TYR A 250 -56.48 5.99 -39.83
C TYR A 250 -57.16 7.18 -39.11
N ARG A 251 -57.11 7.24 -37.77
CA ARG A 251 -57.71 8.32 -36.96
C ARG A 251 -56.72 9.42 -36.62
N LEU A 252 -55.43 9.18 -36.80
CA LEU A 252 -54.36 10.08 -36.37
C LEU A 252 -53.99 11.05 -37.49
N LYS A 253 -53.93 12.35 -37.17
CA LYS A 253 -53.50 13.41 -38.11
C LYS A 253 -52.07 13.84 -37.80
N ARG A 254 -51.31 14.14 -38.86
CA ARG A 254 -49.96 14.70 -38.73
C ARG A 254 -50.03 16.06 -38.02
N GLY A 255 -49.09 16.31 -37.09
CA GLY A 255 -49.02 17.55 -36.33
C GLY A 255 -49.84 17.58 -35.03
N ALA A 256 -50.56 16.51 -34.70
CA ALA A 256 -51.21 16.37 -33.40
C ALA A 256 -50.16 16.16 -32.28
N THR A 257 -50.40 16.74 -31.11
CA THR A 257 -49.54 16.60 -29.92
C THR A 257 -50.03 15.54 -28.95
N GLU A 258 -51.32 15.18 -29.03
CA GLU A 258 -51.96 14.16 -28.20
C GLU A 258 -53.03 13.42 -29.00
N ALA A 259 -53.24 12.14 -28.66
CA ALA A 259 -54.35 11.33 -29.16
C ALA A 259 -55.00 10.54 -28.01
N VAL A 260 -56.34 10.54 -27.97
CA VAL A 260 -57.10 9.66 -27.08
C VAL A 260 -57.47 8.41 -27.87
N LEU A 261 -56.94 7.27 -27.44
CA LEU A 261 -57.10 5.99 -28.13
C LEU A 261 -57.75 4.98 -27.19
N THR A 262 -58.62 4.12 -27.71
CA THR A 262 -59.28 3.08 -26.92
C THR A 262 -58.44 1.81 -26.97
N ALA A 263 -57.88 1.41 -25.83
CA ALA A 263 -57.26 0.10 -25.66
C ALA A 263 -58.33 -0.90 -25.19
N TYR A 264 -58.36 -2.07 -25.82
CA TYR A 264 -59.24 -3.18 -25.42
C TYR A 264 -58.42 -4.17 -24.59
N THR A 265 -58.65 -4.21 -23.28
CA THR A 265 -58.00 -5.15 -22.36
C THR A 265 -58.99 -6.18 -21.83
N GLU A 266 -58.51 -7.21 -21.11
CA GLU A 266 -59.35 -8.26 -20.52
C GLU A 266 -60.40 -7.71 -19.52
N GLU A 267 -60.18 -6.50 -18.98
CA GLU A 267 -61.07 -5.80 -18.05
C GLU A 267 -62.06 -4.84 -18.73
N GLY A 268 -62.01 -4.71 -20.06
CA GLY A 268 -62.91 -3.87 -20.86
C GLY A 268 -62.21 -2.79 -21.69
N ALA A 269 -62.99 -1.87 -22.27
CA ALA A 269 -62.47 -0.76 -23.06
C ALA A 269 -61.95 0.37 -22.15
N LYS A 270 -60.67 0.71 -22.29
CA LYS A 270 -60.01 1.78 -21.53
C LYS A 270 -59.50 2.87 -22.47
N GLU A 271 -59.82 4.13 -22.16
CA GLU A 271 -59.25 5.26 -22.88
C GLU A 271 -57.81 5.54 -22.40
N VAL A 272 -56.87 5.52 -23.33
CA VAL A 272 -55.45 5.81 -23.10
C VAL A 272 -55.11 7.09 -23.85
N ARG A 273 -54.57 8.08 -23.12
CA ARG A 273 -54.01 9.29 -23.75
C ARG A 273 -52.56 9.04 -24.11
N VAL A 274 -52.23 9.23 -25.39
CA VAL A 274 -50.89 9.06 -25.93
C VAL A 274 -50.37 10.41 -26.40
N THR A 275 -49.20 10.81 -25.91
CA THR A 275 -48.49 12.00 -26.38
C THR A 275 -47.75 11.70 -27.69
N LEU A 276 -47.85 12.61 -28.67
CA LEU A 276 -47.28 12.46 -30.01
C LEU A 276 -46.27 13.58 -30.29
N ASP A 277 -45.23 13.32 -31.09
CA ASP A 277 -44.35 14.36 -31.61
C ASP A 277 -44.98 14.97 -32.88
N PRO A 278 -45.34 16.28 -32.88
CA PRO A 278 -45.96 16.92 -34.03
C PRO A 278 -45.07 16.92 -35.28
N LYS A 279 -43.76 16.67 -35.15
CA LYS A 279 -42.83 16.57 -36.29
C LYS A 279 -42.89 15.22 -36.98
N ARG A 280 -43.37 14.17 -36.32
CA ARG A 280 -43.46 12.80 -36.86
C ARG A 280 -44.83 12.55 -37.46
N THR A 281 -44.87 11.72 -38.50
CA THR A 281 -46.13 11.13 -38.97
C THR A 281 -46.60 10.05 -37.98
N PRO A 282 -47.91 9.74 -37.91
CA PRO A 282 -48.42 8.69 -37.03
C PRO A 282 -47.73 7.33 -37.22
N LYS A 283 -47.35 7.01 -38.46
CA LYS A 283 -46.59 5.80 -38.78
C LYS A 283 -45.16 5.86 -38.21
N GLU A 284 -44.46 6.98 -38.40
CA GLU A 284 -43.11 7.19 -37.85
C GLU A 284 -43.12 7.20 -36.31
N GLU A 285 -44.20 7.67 -35.67
CA GLU A 285 -44.35 7.60 -34.21
C GLU A 285 -44.50 6.15 -33.73
N ALA A 286 -45.35 5.35 -34.37
CA ALA A 286 -45.47 3.92 -34.07
C ALA A 286 -44.14 3.18 -34.29
N ASP A 287 -43.47 3.42 -35.42
CA ASP A 287 -42.15 2.85 -35.72
C ASP A 287 -41.09 3.28 -34.69
N TRP A 288 -41.15 4.52 -34.20
CA TRP A 288 -40.28 5.01 -33.14
C TRP A 288 -40.52 4.25 -31.83
N HIS A 289 -41.78 4.01 -31.44
CA HIS A 289 -42.14 3.22 -30.27
C HIS A 289 -41.62 1.78 -30.37
N PHE A 290 -41.80 1.11 -31.52
CA PHE A 290 -41.22 -0.22 -31.76
C PHE A 290 -39.69 -0.23 -31.73
N HIS A 291 -39.05 0.83 -32.24
CA HIS A 291 -37.60 0.99 -32.14
C HIS A 291 -37.14 1.17 -30.69
N GLN A 292 -37.86 1.98 -29.88
CA GLN A 292 -37.58 2.12 -28.44
C GLN A 292 -37.73 0.80 -27.70
N TYR A 293 -38.81 0.05 -27.96
CA TYR A 293 -39.03 -1.28 -27.40
C TYR A 293 -37.83 -2.21 -27.67
N ARG A 294 -37.45 -2.38 -28.94
CA ARG A 294 -36.31 -3.25 -29.33
C ARG A 294 -34.99 -2.79 -28.70
N ARG A 295 -34.77 -1.48 -28.61
CA ARG A 295 -33.57 -0.90 -27.97
C ARG A 295 -33.53 -1.19 -26.48
N LEU A 296 -34.65 -0.98 -25.78
CA LEU A 296 -34.76 -1.25 -24.34
C LEU A 296 -34.63 -2.74 -24.04
N LEU A 297 -35.26 -3.61 -24.82
CA LEU A 297 -35.18 -5.06 -24.63
C LEU A 297 -33.75 -5.58 -24.78
N ARG A 298 -33.00 -5.13 -25.80
CA ARG A 298 -31.56 -5.44 -25.94
C ARG A 298 -30.74 -4.95 -24.75
N GLY A 299 -31.05 -3.74 -24.25
CA GLY A 299 -30.42 -3.19 -23.05
C GLY A 299 -30.69 -4.03 -21.80
N VAL A 300 -31.94 -4.46 -21.60
CA VAL A 300 -32.37 -5.33 -20.49
C VAL A 300 -31.68 -6.69 -20.55
N GLU A 301 -31.62 -7.32 -21.72
CA GLU A 301 -30.95 -8.61 -21.92
C GLU A 301 -29.46 -8.52 -21.60
N GLN A 302 -28.78 -7.49 -22.12
CA GLN A 302 -27.37 -7.25 -21.84
C GLN A 302 -27.13 -6.92 -20.35
N ALA A 303 -28.02 -6.15 -19.73
CA ALA A 303 -27.98 -5.86 -18.30
C ALA A 303 -28.15 -7.14 -17.45
N ARG A 304 -29.06 -8.05 -17.83
CA ARG A 304 -29.25 -9.34 -17.14
C ARG A 304 -28.01 -10.23 -17.21
N HIS A 305 -27.35 -10.31 -18.36
CA HIS A 305 -26.09 -11.07 -18.47
C HIS A 305 -25.02 -10.48 -17.53
N ARG A 306 -24.85 -9.15 -17.56
CA ARG A 306 -23.90 -8.44 -16.71
C ARG A 306 -24.24 -8.55 -15.22
N GLU A 307 -25.53 -8.58 -14.87
CA GLU A 307 -26.00 -8.81 -13.52
C GLU A 307 -25.53 -10.17 -12.99
N ALA A 308 -25.73 -11.23 -13.77
CA ALA A 308 -25.32 -12.58 -13.40
C ALA A 308 -23.81 -12.69 -13.15
N GLU A 309 -22.99 -12.06 -14.00
CA GLU A 309 -21.53 -12.01 -13.81
C GLU A 309 -21.13 -11.26 -12.53
N LEU A 310 -21.68 -10.06 -12.32
CA LEU A 310 -21.40 -9.25 -11.13
C LEU A 310 -21.89 -9.94 -9.85
N ALA A 311 -23.02 -10.64 -9.90
CA ALA A 311 -23.55 -11.40 -8.76
C ALA A 311 -22.60 -12.55 -8.36
N ARG A 312 -22.02 -13.27 -9.33
CA ARG A 312 -20.99 -14.29 -9.07
C ARG A 312 -19.73 -13.67 -8.47
N GLU A 313 -19.29 -12.52 -8.98
CA GLU A 313 -18.14 -11.80 -8.45
C GLU A 313 -18.35 -11.36 -6.98
N VAL A 314 -19.54 -10.82 -6.67
CA VAL A 314 -19.93 -10.46 -5.31
C VAL A 314 -19.92 -11.68 -4.39
N ALA A 315 -20.53 -12.79 -4.82
CA ALA A 315 -20.58 -14.03 -4.04
C ALA A 315 -19.17 -14.58 -3.75
N HIS A 316 -18.29 -14.58 -4.77
CA HIS A 316 -16.90 -15.00 -4.60
C HIS A 316 -16.14 -14.10 -3.61
N ALA A 317 -16.28 -12.78 -3.71
CA ALA A 317 -15.64 -11.86 -2.77
C ALA A 317 -16.17 -12.03 -1.33
N GLN A 318 -17.46 -12.30 -1.15
CA GLN A 318 -18.06 -12.59 0.16
C GLN A 318 -17.53 -13.92 0.74
N GLN A 319 -17.44 -14.97 -0.07
CA GLN A 319 -16.91 -16.25 0.36
C GLN A 319 -15.45 -16.13 0.80
N ALA A 320 -14.61 -15.43 0.02
CA ALA A 320 -13.22 -15.18 0.38
C ALA A 320 -13.09 -14.40 1.70
N LEU A 321 -13.90 -13.37 1.92
CA LEU A 321 -13.93 -12.63 3.20
C LEU A 321 -14.32 -13.53 4.36
N ALA A 322 -15.37 -14.33 4.20
CA ALA A 322 -15.84 -15.23 5.24
C ALA A 322 -14.84 -16.35 5.55
N GLN A 323 -14.00 -16.73 4.58
CA GLN A 323 -12.88 -17.65 4.81
C GLN A 323 -11.79 -16.98 5.64
N ILE A 324 -11.38 -15.75 5.28
CA ILE A 324 -10.34 -14.98 6.00
C ILE A 324 -10.76 -14.70 7.45
N GLU A 325 -12.02 -14.36 7.68
CA GLU A 325 -12.54 -14.06 9.03
C GLU A 325 -12.59 -15.30 9.93
N ARG A 326 -12.73 -16.50 9.35
CA ARG A 326 -12.69 -17.79 10.08
C ARG A 326 -11.28 -18.35 10.29
N MET A 327 -10.26 -17.72 9.71
CA MET A 327 -8.88 -18.21 9.87
C MET A 327 -8.42 -18.09 11.32
N GLU A 328 -7.88 -19.18 11.84
CA GLU A 328 -7.20 -19.20 13.12
C GLU A 328 -5.93 -18.34 13.08
N ASP A 329 -5.55 -17.82 14.25
CA ASP A 329 -4.39 -16.94 14.38
C ASP A 329 -3.09 -17.61 13.88
N ALA A 330 -2.88 -18.90 14.14
CA ALA A 330 -1.71 -19.62 13.64
C ALA A 330 -1.62 -19.62 12.10
N ALA A 331 -2.75 -19.80 11.40
CA ALA A 331 -2.82 -19.77 9.94
C ALA A 331 -2.72 -18.36 9.36
N LEU A 332 -3.05 -17.33 10.14
CA LEU A 332 -2.79 -15.94 9.78
C LEU A 332 -1.31 -15.60 9.95
N LEU A 333 -0.69 -16.02 11.05
CA LEU A 333 0.73 -15.76 11.32
C LEU A 333 1.66 -16.44 10.30
N SER A 334 1.26 -17.57 9.71
CA SER A 334 2.02 -18.18 8.60
C SER A 334 2.04 -17.31 7.34
N GLN A 335 1.11 -16.37 7.18
CA GLN A 335 1.06 -15.38 6.11
C GLN A 335 1.78 -14.07 6.48
N ALA A 336 2.87 -14.17 7.26
CA ALA A 336 3.65 -13.03 7.75
C ALA A 336 4.13 -12.07 6.64
N GLU A 337 4.29 -12.54 5.40
CA GLU A 337 4.70 -11.72 4.24
C GLU A 337 3.74 -10.56 3.97
N VAL A 338 2.46 -10.72 4.34
CA VAL A 338 1.44 -9.67 4.24
C VAL A 338 1.78 -8.44 5.09
N LEU A 339 2.55 -8.62 6.18
CA LEU A 339 3.02 -7.51 7.01
C LEU A 339 4.12 -6.69 6.32
N GLN A 340 4.87 -7.28 5.39
CA GLN A 340 5.91 -6.60 4.63
C GLN A 340 5.38 -5.91 3.36
N LEU A 341 4.21 -6.33 2.87
CA LEU A 341 3.56 -5.61 1.78
C LEU A 341 3.33 -4.16 2.20
N PRO A 342 3.67 -3.17 1.34
CA PRO A 342 3.29 -1.79 1.58
C PRO A 342 1.79 -1.78 1.83
N SER A 343 1.37 -1.33 3.01
CA SER A 343 -0.05 -1.19 3.29
C SER A 343 -0.58 -0.26 2.20
N GLY A 344 -1.51 -0.73 1.38
CA GLY A 344 -2.30 0.10 0.45
C GLY A 344 -3.26 1.02 1.22
N GLY A 345 -2.79 1.59 2.32
CA GLY A 345 -3.41 2.66 3.05
C GLY A 345 -2.81 3.97 2.55
N GLU A 346 -3.65 4.98 2.51
CA GLU A 346 -3.33 6.39 2.47
C GLU A 346 -2.49 6.78 3.70
N GLY A 347 -1.31 6.18 3.87
CA GLY A 347 -0.23 6.85 4.55
C GLY A 347 0.04 8.10 3.73
N ALA A 348 0.08 9.26 4.40
CA ALA A 348 0.53 10.49 3.79
C ALA A 348 1.72 10.16 2.89
N ARG A 349 1.54 10.31 1.57
CA ARG A 349 2.65 10.21 0.62
C ARG A 349 3.57 11.38 0.94
N GLU A 350 4.43 11.22 1.93
CA GLU A 350 5.62 12.05 2.15
C GLU A 350 6.72 11.71 1.13
N GLY A 351 6.37 11.01 0.05
CA GLY A 351 7.12 10.98 -1.19
C GLY A 351 6.38 11.80 -2.25
N ARG A 352 7.08 12.77 -2.83
CA ARG A 352 6.64 13.60 -3.99
C ARG A 352 5.77 12.80 -4.97
N PRO A 353 4.75 13.39 -5.62
CA PRO A 353 3.78 12.67 -6.48
C PRO A 353 4.38 12.11 -7.79
N PHE A 354 5.69 11.94 -7.88
CA PHE A 354 6.43 11.56 -9.07
C PHE A 354 7.69 10.77 -8.70
N LYS A 355 8.17 9.96 -9.65
CA LYS A 355 9.51 9.35 -9.62
C LYS A 355 10.52 10.39 -10.10
N GLU A 356 11.69 10.44 -9.49
CA GLU A 356 12.77 11.33 -9.89
C GLU A 356 13.92 10.51 -10.49
N TYR A 357 14.39 10.93 -11.66
CA TYR A 357 15.52 10.36 -12.38
C TYR A 357 16.57 11.45 -12.65
N VAL A 358 17.82 11.03 -12.84
CA VAL A 358 18.92 11.92 -13.19
C VAL A 358 19.32 11.64 -14.64
N GLY A 359 19.02 12.60 -15.51
CA GLY A 359 19.45 12.61 -16.89
C GLY A 359 20.89 13.09 -17.06
N HIS A 360 21.29 13.21 -18.32
CA HIS A 360 22.59 13.72 -18.73
C HIS A 360 22.91 15.07 -18.04
N GLY A 361 24.16 15.24 -17.61
CA GLY A 361 24.61 16.48 -16.95
C GLY A 361 24.00 16.73 -15.56
N GLY A 362 23.42 15.71 -14.91
CA GLY A 362 22.80 15.86 -13.58
C GLY A 362 21.38 16.44 -13.63
N ALA A 363 20.79 16.56 -14.82
CA ALA A 363 19.47 17.15 -14.99
C ALA A 363 18.38 16.28 -14.34
N ARG A 364 17.51 16.90 -13.55
CA ARG A 364 16.44 16.20 -12.85
C ARG A 364 15.27 15.96 -13.80
N ILE A 365 14.70 14.76 -13.81
CA ILE A 365 13.54 14.38 -14.63
C ILE A 365 12.46 13.77 -13.73
N TRP A 366 11.24 14.31 -13.77
CA TRP A 366 10.13 13.87 -12.93
C TRP A 366 9.09 13.09 -13.75
N VAL A 367 8.68 11.91 -13.28
CA VAL A 367 7.73 11.05 -14.00
C VAL A 367 6.58 10.66 -13.08
N GLY A 368 5.35 10.97 -13.49
CA GLY A 368 4.16 10.61 -12.70
C GLY A 368 3.96 9.10 -12.59
N ARG A 369 3.47 8.64 -11.42
CA ARG A 369 3.29 7.21 -11.10
C ARG A 369 1.94 6.64 -11.53
N GLY A 370 0.98 7.50 -11.83
CA GLY A 370 -0.39 7.15 -12.16
C GLY A 370 -1.20 8.40 -12.50
N SER A 371 -2.49 8.25 -12.80
CA SER A 371 -3.38 9.33 -13.25
C SER A 371 -3.50 10.50 -12.26
N GLU A 372 -3.67 10.21 -10.97
CA GLU A 372 -3.75 11.25 -9.93
C GLU A 372 -2.41 11.95 -9.68
N ASP A 373 -1.33 11.18 -9.74
CA ASP A 373 0.05 11.66 -9.61
C ASP A 373 0.47 12.53 -10.81
N ASN A 374 0.02 12.17 -12.02
CA ASN A 374 0.19 12.96 -13.24
C ASN A 374 -0.46 14.35 -13.10
N ASP A 375 -1.70 14.39 -12.59
CA ASP A 375 -2.40 15.64 -12.32
C ASP A 375 -1.66 16.49 -11.28
N ALA A 376 -1.23 15.89 -10.17
CA ALA A 376 -0.48 16.59 -9.13
C ALA A 376 0.88 17.10 -9.66
N LEU A 377 1.60 16.28 -10.41
CA LEU A 377 2.87 16.65 -11.04
C LEU A 377 2.69 17.83 -12.00
N THR A 378 1.65 17.81 -12.84
CA THR A 378 1.46 18.80 -13.90
C THR A 378 0.91 20.12 -13.38
N PHE A 379 -0.04 20.07 -12.43
CA PHE A 379 -0.79 21.25 -12.02
C PHE A 379 -0.44 21.78 -10.63
N LYS A 380 0.19 20.98 -9.76
CA LYS A 380 0.60 21.41 -8.40
C LYS A 380 2.11 21.57 -8.25
N VAL A 381 2.90 20.71 -8.89
CA VAL A 381 4.37 20.70 -8.74
C VAL A 381 5.06 21.49 -9.86
N ALA A 382 4.67 21.28 -11.12
CA ALA A 382 5.35 21.91 -12.24
C ALA A 382 5.15 23.43 -12.23
N ARG A 383 6.24 24.17 -12.49
CA ARG A 383 6.15 25.62 -12.71
C ARG A 383 5.77 25.90 -14.17
N PRO A 384 5.19 27.07 -14.48
CA PRO A 384 4.72 27.41 -15.83
C PRO A 384 5.76 27.27 -16.96
N TRP A 385 7.05 27.42 -16.63
CA TRP A 385 8.17 27.34 -17.59
C TRP A 385 8.88 25.97 -17.62
N HIS A 386 8.50 25.02 -16.76
CA HIS A 386 8.99 23.65 -16.87
C HIS A 386 8.52 23.01 -18.17
N LEU A 387 9.32 22.09 -18.71
CA LEU A 387 8.95 21.36 -19.92
C LEU A 387 8.17 20.11 -19.55
N TRP A 388 6.99 19.94 -20.13
CA TRP A 388 6.14 18.77 -19.98
C TRP A 388 6.25 17.92 -21.24
N LEU A 389 6.33 16.59 -21.08
CA LEU A 389 6.45 15.61 -22.15
C LEU A 389 5.45 14.45 -21.95
N HIS A 390 4.97 13.91 -23.06
CA HIS A 390 4.07 12.75 -23.08
C HIS A 390 4.17 11.99 -24.41
N ALA A 391 3.98 10.67 -24.36
CA ALA A 391 3.99 9.81 -25.54
C ALA A 391 2.73 10.04 -26.38
N ARG A 392 2.89 10.42 -27.65
CA ARG A 392 1.77 10.83 -28.50
C ARG A 392 0.91 9.63 -28.90
N GLY A 393 -0.41 9.78 -28.81
CA GLY A 393 -1.38 8.79 -29.29
C GLY A 393 -1.60 7.59 -28.37
N VAL A 394 -0.86 7.46 -27.26
CA VAL A 394 -0.98 6.35 -26.31
C VAL A 394 -1.17 6.85 -24.87
N PRO A 395 -1.89 6.11 -24.00
CA PRO A 395 -1.94 6.44 -22.59
C PRO A 395 -0.55 6.27 -21.97
N GLY A 396 -0.16 7.17 -21.06
CA GLY A 396 1.17 7.12 -20.44
C GLY A 396 1.37 8.13 -19.32
N SER A 397 2.50 8.03 -18.64
CA SER A 397 2.89 8.95 -17.57
C SER A 397 3.21 10.35 -18.09
N HIS A 398 2.89 11.37 -17.30
CA HIS A 398 3.36 12.73 -17.54
C HIS A 398 4.82 12.83 -17.10
N VAL A 399 5.68 13.38 -17.97
CA VAL A 399 7.10 13.62 -17.66
C VAL A 399 7.33 15.11 -17.61
N VAL A 400 8.01 15.60 -16.57
CA VAL A 400 8.33 17.02 -16.38
C VAL A 400 9.83 17.20 -16.18
N LEU A 401 10.43 18.07 -16.99
CA LEU A 401 11.78 18.59 -16.80
C LEU A 401 11.71 19.91 -16.03
N PRO A 402 12.09 19.95 -14.74
CA PRO A 402 12.33 21.20 -14.03
C PRO A 402 13.43 22.01 -14.70
N LEU A 403 13.13 23.28 -14.97
CA LEU A 403 14.03 24.23 -15.62
C LEU A 403 13.98 25.57 -14.90
N GLU A 404 15.06 26.32 -14.99
CA GLU A 404 15.06 27.73 -14.61
C GLU A 404 14.38 28.59 -15.69
N LYS A 405 13.95 29.78 -15.30
CA LYS A 405 13.22 30.67 -16.21
C LYS A 405 14.16 31.17 -17.30
N GLY A 406 13.93 30.73 -18.54
CA GLY A 406 14.73 31.12 -19.70
C GLY A 406 15.90 30.18 -20.01
N GLN A 407 16.03 29.07 -19.27
CA GLN A 407 17.05 28.05 -19.53
C GLN A 407 16.73 27.26 -20.80
N GLU A 408 17.72 27.13 -21.70
CA GLU A 408 17.64 26.21 -22.83
C GLU A 408 17.97 24.79 -22.40
N VAL A 409 17.23 23.82 -22.96
CA VAL A 409 17.37 22.40 -22.64
C VAL A 409 18.36 21.77 -23.60
N ALA A 410 19.42 21.17 -23.05
CA ALA A 410 20.34 20.36 -23.86
C ALA A 410 19.60 19.19 -24.51
N GLN A 411 19.90 18.93 -25.79
CA GLN A 411 19.24 17.88 -26.57
C GLN A 411 19.32 16.50 -25.89
N GLU A 412 20.44 16.18 -25.24
CA GLU A 412 20.63 14.93 -24.50
C GLU A 412 19.64 14.75 -23.34
N VAL A 413 19.33 15.83 -22.61
CA VAL A 413 18.36 15.80 -21.49
C VAL A 413 16.94 15.62 -22.01
N LEU A 414 16.63 16.25 -23.15
CA LEU A 414 15.34 16.11 -23.80
C LEU A 414 15.13 14.67 -24.30
N LEU A 415 16.16 14.05 -24.86
CA LEU A 415 16.15 12.65 -25.26
C LEU A 415 15.97 11.72 -24.06
N ASP A 416 16.67 11.95 -22.96
CA ASP A 416 16.51 11.15 -21.73
C ASP A 416 15.07 11.21 -21.19
N ALA A 417 14.44 12.39 -21.18
CA ALA A 417 13.05 12.54 -20.78
C ALA A 417 12.08 11.83 -21.72
N ALA A 418 12.34 11.85 -23.03
CA ALA A 418 11.52 11.16 -24.02
C ALA A 418 11.60 9.64 -23.90
N HIS A 419 12.79 9.08 -23.62
CA HIS A 419 12.96 7.65 -23.35
C HIS A 419 12.13 7.21 -22.13
N LEU A 420 12.09 8.04 -21.08
CA LEU A 420 11.25 7.79 -19.91
C LEU A 420 9.76 7.90 -20.25
N ALA A 421 9.35 8.89 -21.05
CA ALA A 421 7.96 9.04 -21.49
C ALA A 421 7.47 7.81 -22.26
N LEU A 422 8.26 7.31 -23.21
CA LEU A 422 7.94 6.11 -23.98
C LEU A 422 7.92 4.85 -23.11
N HIS A 423 8.92 4.67 -22.23
CA HIS A 423 9.00 3.50 -21.35
C HIS A 423 7.82 3.41 -20.35
N HIS A 424 7.34 4.55 -19.84
CA HIS A 424 6.18 4.61 -18.93
C HIS A 424 4.87 4.90 -19.67
N SER A 425 4.74 4.49 -20.94
CA SER A 425 3.54 4.59 -21.75
C SER A 425 3.08 3.25 -22.30
N GLY A 426 1.94 3.24 -23.00
CA GLY A 426 1.46 2.08 -23.77
C GLY A 426 2.40 1.65 -24.90
N ALA A 427 3.33 2.51 -25.35
CA ALA A 427 4.35 2.20 -26.38
C ALA A 427 5.61 1.55 -25.79
N LYS A 428 5.53 1.00 -24.57
CA LYS A 428 6.67 0.36 -23.90
C LYS A 428 7.19 -0.83 -24.72
N GLY A 429 8.46 -0.77 -25.09
CA GLY A 429 9.14 -1.84 -25.84
C GLY A 429 9.14 -1.64 -27.35
N GLU A 430 8.49 -0.59 -27.88
CA GLU A 430 8.57 -0.25 -29.29
C GLU A 430 9.95 0.33 -29.65
N PRO A 431 10.52 0.00 -30.82
CA PRO A 431 11.86 0.46 -31.21
C PRO A 431 11.90 1.96 -31.56
N ARG A 432 10.76 2.55 -31.89
CA ARG A 432 10.59 3.97 -32.21
C ARG A 432 9.26 4.46 -31.63
N GLY A 433 9.23 5.69 -31.13
CA GLY A 433 8.00 6.32 -30.65
C GLY A 433 8.02 7.83 -30.83
N GLU A 434 6.85 8.43 -30.94
CA GLU A 434 6.67 9.88 -31.06
C GLU A 434 6.36 10.48 -29.68
N VAL A 435 7.08 11.54 -29.32
CA VAL A 435 6.92 12.24 -28.04
C VAL A 435 6.56 13.70 -28.30
N SER A 436 5.48 14.15 -27.68
CA SER A 436 5.08 15.56 -27.64
C SER A 436 5.71 16.23 -26.43
N TYR A 437 6.20 17.46 -26.61
CA TYR A 437 6.66 18.28 -25.50
C TYR A 437 6.20 19.74 -25.62
N VAL A 438 5.95 20.36 -24.46
CA VAL A 438 5.43 21.72 -24.36
C VAL A 438 5.72 22.31 -22.98
N PRO A 439 5.91 23.63 -22.84
CA PRO A 439 5.93 24.25 -21.52
C PRO A 439 4.63 24.00 -20.74
N ALA A 440 4.73 23.69 -19.45
CA ALA A 440 3.60 23.31 -18.61
C ALA A 440 2.46 24.35 -18.60
N LYS A 441 2.75 25.64 -18.80
CA LYS A 441 1.73 26.71 -18.91
C LYS A 441 0.72 26.52 -20.04
N PHE A 442 1.06 25.74 -21.07
CA PHE A 442 0.17 25.46 -22.20
C PHE A 442 -0.62 24.16 -22.02
N VAL A 443 -0.44 23.45 -20.91
CA VAL A 443 -1.20 22.25 -20.53
C VAL A 443 -2.38 22.69 -19.67
N ARG A 444 -3.58 22.24 -20.01
CA ARG A 444 -4.84 22.52 -19.30
C ARG A 444 -5.55 21.22 -18.95
N LYS A 445 -6.21 21.21 -17.80
CA LYS A 445 -7.04 20.08 -17.38
C LYS A 445 -8.40 20.12 -18.11
N VAL A 446 -8.88 18.97 -18.58
CA VAL A 446 -10.23 18.86 -19.16
C VAL A 446 -11.26 18.99 -18.03
N LYS A 447 -12.18 19.96 -18.14
CA LYS A 447 -13.22 20.18 -17.14
C LYS A 447 -14.19 18.99 -17.14
N GLY A 448 -14.25 18.26 -16.02
CA GLY A 448 -15.06 17.05 -15.89
C GLY A 448 -14.42 15.76 -16.42
N GLY A 449 -13.16 15.82 -16.90
CA GLY A 449 -12.40 14.65 -17.34
C GLY A 449 -11.87 13.79 -16.18
N ALA A 450 -11.48 12.56 -16.49
CA ALA A 450 -10.82 11.67 -15.53
C ALA A 450 -9.47 12.27 -15.07
N PRO A 451 -8.97 11.93 -13.87
CA PRO A 451 -7.63 12.33 -13.44
C PRO A 451 -6.57 11.94 -14.48
N GLY A 452 -5.62 12.83 -14.77
CA GLY A 452 -4.60 12.65 -15.80
C GLY A 452 -5.02 13.09 -17.21
N GLN A 453 -6.30 13.44 -17.44
CA GLN A 453 -6.77 13.86 -18.76
C GLN A 453 -6.49 15.36 -18.99
N VAL A 454 -5.60 15.63 -19.96
CA VAL A 454 -5.13 16.98 -20.27
C VAL A 454 -5.32 17.33 -21.74
N THR A 455 -5.48 18.63 -22.01
CA THR A 455 -5.38 19.22 -23.34
C THR A 455 -4.21 20.19 -23.35
N PHE A 456 -3.47 20.26 -24.45
CA PHE A 456 -2.33 21.13 -24.57
C PHE A 456 -2.24 21.74 -25.96
N THR A 457 -1.60 22.90 -26.05
CA THR A 457 -1.48 23.70 -27.29
C THR A 457 -0.03 24.05 -27.52
N ARG A 458 0.36 24.34 -28.78
CA ARG A 458 1.74 24.68 -29.16
C ARG A 458 2.75 23.58 -28.83
N GLU A 459 2.33 22.33 -28.99
CA GLU A 459 3.24 21.19 -28.87
C GLU A 459 4.31 21.22 -29.96
N LYS A 460 5.48 20.71 -29.62
CA LYS A 460 6.48 20.27 -30.58
C LYS A 460 6.57 18.75 -30.46
N THR A 461 6.67 18.07 -31.59
CA THR A 461 6.81 16.62 -31.64
C THR A 461 8.16 16.24 -32.22
N PHE A 462 8.69 15.13 -31.74
CA PHE A 462 9.87 14.51 -32.33
C PHE A 462 9.80 13.00 -32.15
N VAL A 463 10.43 12.29 -33.09
CA VAL A 463 10.51 10.83 -33.08
C VAL A 463 11.80 10.43 -32.41
N VAL A 464 11.70 9.50 -31.46
CA VAL A 464 12.84 8.95 -30.71
C VAL A 464 13.00 7.48 -31.04
N ARG A 465 14.21 7.06 -31.38
CA ARG A 465 14.58 5.65 -31.43
C ARG A 465 15.00 5.23 -30.03
N MET A 466 14.42 4.14 -29.53
CA MET A 466 14.73 3.66 -28.18
C MET A 466 16.16 3.10 -28.12
N GLU A 467 16.96 3.62 -27.19
CA GLU A 467 18.31 3.16 -26.89
C GLU A 467 18.30 2.41 -25.53
N PRO A 468 18.41 1.06 -25.53
CA PRO A 468 18.32 0.27 -24.30
C PRO A 468 19.35 0.65 -23.23
N GLU A 469 20.59 0.93 -23.63
CA GLU A 469 21.69 1.31 -22.72
C GLU A 469 21.42 2.65 -22.02
N ARG A 470 20.89 3.64 -22.76
CA ARG A 470 20.49 4.94 -22.23
C ARG A 470 19.35 4.78 -21.23
N LEU A 471 18.35 3.97 -21.56
CA LEU A 471 17.22 3.70 -20.68
C LEU A 471 17.67 2.98 -19.39
N GLU A 472 18.55 1.99 -19.49
CA GLU A 472 19.07 1.26 -18.33
C GLU A 472 19.84 2.20 -17.38
N ARG A 473 20.67 3.10 -17.91
CA ARG A 473 21.34 4.15 -17.14
C ARG A 473 20.34 5.01 -16.37
N LEU A 474 19.29 5.48 -17.05
CA LEU A 474 18.25 6.30 -16.43
C LEU A 474 17.51 5.52 -15.33
N LEU A 475 17.15 4.26 -15.56
CA LEU A 475 16.47 3.43 -14.56
C LEU A 475 17.34 3.13 -13.32
N LYS A 476 18.67 3.00 -13.48
CA LYS A 476 19.63 2.86 -12.37
C LYS A 476 19.78 4.15 -11.55
N SER A 477 19.61 5.32 -12.17
CA SER A 477 19.67 6.64 -11.51
C SER A 477 18.41 7.01 -10.71
N ARG A 478 17.50 6.05 -10.47
CA ARG A 478 16.24 6.30 -9.78
C ARG A 478 16.49 6.66 -8.31
N HIS A 479 16.28 7.93 -7.96
CA HIS A 479 16.25 8.35 -6.57
C HIS A 479 14.85 8.11 -5.99
N ALA A 480 14.77 7.23 -4.99
CA ALA A 480 13.59 7.07 -4.15
C ALA A 480 13.67 7.89 -2.85
N GLU A 481 14.79 8.59 -2.61
CA GLU A 481 15.05 9.38 -1.40
C GLU A 481 15.53 10.80 -1.75
N PRO A 482 15.24 11.80 -0.89
CA PRO A 482 15.66 13.17 -1.13
C PRO A 482 17.19 13.32 -0.97
N PRO A 483 17.87 14.15 -1.77
CA PRO A 483 19.15 14.71 -1.35
C PRO A 483 18.89 15.58 -0.11
N ALA A 484 19.70 15.39 0.92
CA ALA A 484 19.68 16.21 2.14
C ALA A 484 19.90 17.70 1.80
N PRO A 485 19.31 18.63 2.58
CA PRO A 485 19.64 20.05 2.49
C PRO A 485 21.11 20.33 2.87
#